data_AF-A0A1C5BPV3-F1
#
_entry.id   AF-A0A1C5BPV3-F1
#
_cell.length_a   1.000
_cell.length_b   1.000
_cell.length_c   1.000
_cell.angle_alpha   90.00
_cell.angle_beta   90.00
_cell.angle_gamma   90.00
#
_symmetry.space_group_name_H-M   'P 1'
#
loop_
_entity.id
_entity.type
_entity.pdbx_description
1 polymer ?
#
loop_
_entity_poly.entity_id
_entity_poly.type
_entity_poly.pdbx_seq_one_letter_code
_entity_poly.pdbx_strand_id
1 'polypeptide(L)'
;MDATDRKARAAKVRLAGIGVVIVAAVAIGTVAAFSMLGDDAKAPTAGPTASAKPSPSGSDKGGLWNPDMTPEKAKPLTLSVPTGQKGGASTGFPHNARGAVSAAVYFWEEYAFLDDQMARQQLEAVTSPDATGYIDEQISEVRKLREGANLPPSGPAPAGLTFTTSVEAATSKSLIAPGDKPGDVVQVWMHYDRYATAPDGGSDDDPLKDQTDDVIVKWQDGGWKLTNEPKYWKQRYFPVSYAPDSPYATQDGWVQVQHAD
;
A
#
# COMPACT_ATOMS: atom_id res chain seq x y z
N MET A 1 10.61 -16.46 13.34
CA MET A 1 9.58 -17.22 12.59
C MET A 1 10.01 -17.21 11.13
N ASP A 2 10.22 -18.38 10.51
CA ASP A 2 10.85 -18.48 9.19
C ASP A 2 9.86 -18.11 8.06
N ALA A 3 10.35 -17.52 6.96
CA ALA A 3 9.53 -17.11 5.81
C ALA A 3 8.79 -18.28 5.14
N THR A 4 9.33 -19.48 5.33
CA THR A 4 8.77 -20.76 4.88
C THR A 4 7.50 -21.15 5.65
N ASP A 5 7.43 -20.80 6.95
CA ASP A 5 6.25 -21.04 7.78
C ASP A 5 5.08 -20.11 7.43
N ARG A 6 5.37 -18.89 6.94
CA ARG A 6 4.34 -17.94 6.47
C ARG A 6 3.64 -18.44 5.20
N LYS A 7 4.37 -19.07 4.27
CA LYS A 7 3.79 -19.64 3.04
C LYS A 7 3.03 -20.95 3.28
N ALA A 8 3.43 -21.74 4.28
CA ALA A 8 2.79 -23.04 4.55
C ALA A 8 1.43 -22.91 5.26
N ARG A 9 1.14 -21.79 5.92
CA ARG A 9 -0.16 -21.57 6.60
C ARG A 9 -1.32 -21.25 5.63
N ALA A 10 -1.03 -20.77 4.43
CA ALA A 10 -2.05 -20.51 3.41
C ALA A 10 -2.74 -21.77 2.84
N ALA A 11 -2.35 -22.99 3.25
CA ALA A 11 -2.74 -24.23 2.59
C ALA A 11 -3.53 -25.24 3.45
N LYS A 12 -4.08 -24.88 4.62
CA LYS A 12 -4.91 -25.80 5.41
C LYS A 12 -6.24 -25.20 5.84
N VAL A 13 -7.23 -25.28 4.96
CA VAL A 13 -8.64 -25.06 5.27
C VAL A 13 -9.30 -26.39 5.65
N ARG A 14 -9.81 -26.50 6.87
CA ARG A 14 -10.83 -27.49 7.24
C ARG A 14 -12.17 -26.76 7.37
N LEU A 15 -13.11 -27.13 6.50
CA LEU A 15 -14.51 -26.75 6.55
C LEU A 15 -15.19 -27.31 7.80
N ALA A 16 -15.89 -26.46 8.57
CA ALA A 16 -17.28 -26.65 8.97
C ALA A 16 -17.76 -25.47 9.83
N GLY A 17 -18.85 -24.82 9.41
CA GLY A 17 -19.64 -23.90 10.23
C GLY A 17 -19.23 -22.43 10.14
N ILE A 18 -19.72 -21.74 9.10
CA ILE A 18 -19.62 -20.28 8.93
C ILE A 18 -18.16 -19.78 8.96
N GLY A 19 -17.30 -20.37 8.13
CA GLY A 19 -15.92 -19.94 7.94
C GLY A 19 -15.74 -19.33 6.56
N VAL A 20 -16.08 -18.07 6.38
CA VAL A 20 -15.63 -17.30 5.21
C VAL A 20 -14.17 -16.93 5.48
N VAL A 21 -13.26 -17.87 5.18
CA VAL A 21 -11.82 -17.62 5.25
C VAL A 21 -11.46 -16.83 3.99
N ILE A 22 -11.47 -15.50 4.06
CA ILE A 22 -10.97 -14.64 2.98
C ILE A 22 -9.46 -14.53 3.14
N VAL A 23 -8.71 -15.56 2.72
CA VAL A 23 -7.29 -15.37 2.43
C VAL A 23 -7.19 -14.74 1.04
N ALA A 24 -7.48 -13.45 0.96
CA ALA A 24 -7.21 -12.68 -0.24
C ALA A 24 -6.16 -11.63 0.09
N ALA A 25 -4.91 -11.95 -0.27
CA ALA A 25 -3.89 -10.94 -0.44
C ALA A 25 -4.29 -10.08 -1.65
N VAL A 26 -5.12 -9.07 -1.42
CA VAL A 26 -5.35 -8.02 -2.40
C VAL A 26 -4.15 -7.09 -2.33
N ALA A 27 -3.16 -7.36 -3.16
CA ALA A 27 -2.16 -6.37 -3.48
C ALA A 27 -2.82 -5.35 -4.43
N ILE A 28 -3.38 -4.28 -3.86
CA ILE A 28 -3.83 -3.15 -4.65
C ILE A 28 -2.57 -2.50 -5.22
N GLY A 29 -2.19 -2.89 -6.44
CA GLY A 29 -1.07 -2.28 -7.16
C GLY A 29 0.21 -3.11 -7.29
N THR A 30 0.15 -4.44 -7.31
CA THR A 30 1.23 -5.21 -7.94
C THR A 30 0.69 -6.13 -9.03
N VAL A 31 0.67 -5.61 -10.27
CA VAL A 31 0.91 -6.48 -11.43
C VAL A 31 2.35 -6.95 -11.32
N ALA A 32 2.57 -7.99 -10.52
CA ALA A 32 3.73 -8.83 -10.63
C ALA A 32 3.69 -9.44 -12.04
N ALA A 33 4.68 -9.11 -12.86
CA ALA A 33 5.01 -9.86 -14.05
C ALA A 33 5.37 -11.30 -13.62
N PHE A 34 4.37 -12.17 -13.51
CA PHE A 34 4.57 -13.61 -13.41
C PHE A 34 4.75 -14.16 -14.83
N SER A 35 5.99 -14.58 -15.07
CA SER A 35 6.46 -15.33 -16.21
C SER A 35 5.52 -16.48 -16.58
N MET A 36 5.12 -16.54 -17.84
CA MET A 36 4.69 -17.79 -18.45
C MET A 36 5.91 -18.73 -18.54
N LEU A 37 5.82 -19.87 -17.85
CA LEU A 37 6.58 -21.06 -18.20
C LEU A 37 6.02 -21.62 -19.51
N GLY A 38 6.86 -21.64 -20.53
CA GLY A 38 6.70 -22.38 -21.77
C GLY A 38 8.09 -22.70 -22.30
N ASP A 39 8.46 -23.99 -22.20
CA ASP A 39 9.74 -24.54 -22.63
C ASP A 39 9.99 -24.42 -24.15
N ASP A 40 11.29 -24.55 -24.48
CA ASP A 40 11.89 -24.85 -25.78
C ASP A 40 12.02 -23.74 -26.83
N ALA A 41 13.09 -22.95 -26.71
CA ALA A 41 13.91 -22.58 -27.87
C ALA A 41 15.36 -22.19 -27.49
N LYS A 42 16.29 -22.85 -28.18
CA LYS A 42 17.76 -22.73 -28.18
C LYS A 42 18.32 -21.30 -28.03
N ALA A 43 19.34 -21.19 -27.16
CA ALA A 43 20.20 -20.01 -26.99
C ALA A 43 21.01 -19.62 -28.24
N PRO A 44 21.46 -18.36 -28.30
CA PRO A 44 22.88 -18.13 -28.50
C PRO A 44 23.51 -17.23 -27.43
N THR A 45 24.74 -17.59 -27.10
CA THR A 45 25.63 -17.07 -26.07
C THR A 45 26.17 -15.68 -26.42
N ALA A 46 26.05 -14.72 -25.48
CA ALA A 46 26.91 -13.53 -25.42
C ALA A 46 27.11 -13.13 -23.95
N GLY A 47 28.37 -12.99 -23.53
CA GLY A 47 28.78 -12.85 -22.14
C GLY A 47 28.49 -11.49 -21.49
N PRO A 48 28.55 -11.40 -20.15
CA PRO A 48 28.25 -10.16 -19.43
C PRO A 48 29.40 -9.16 -19.53
N THR A 49 29.12 -8.00 -20.10
CA THR A 49 29.96 -6.81 -19.97
C THR A 49 29.53 -6.08 -18.69
N ALA A 50 30.42 -6.01 -17.71
CA ALA A 50 30.20 -5.29 -16.47
C ALA A 50 29.96 -3.80 -16.74
N SER A 51 28.82 -3.26 -16.30
CA SER A 51 28.55 -1.83 -16.24
C SER A 51 28.56 -1.33 -14.80
N ALA A 52 29.10 -0.13 -14.65
CA ALA A 52 29.76 0.38 -13.46
C ALA A 52 28.84 0.64 -12.25
N LYS A 53 29.41 0.41 -11.06
CA LYS A 53 28.89 0.85 -9.76
C LYS A 53 28.75 2.39 -9.73
N PRO A 54 27.62 2.96 -9.29
CA PRO A 54 27.59 4.36 -8.87
C PRO A 54 28.42 4.50 -7.60
N SER A 55 29.38 5.44 -7.61
CA SER A 55 30.08 5.88 -6.42
C SER A 55 29.14 6.73 -5.54
N PRO A 56 29.23 6.62 -4.20
CA PRO A 56 28.41 7.40 -3.29
C PRO A 56 28.85 8.87 -3.32
N SER A 57 27.94 9.75 -3.73
CA SER A 57 28.06 11.19 -3.50
C SER A 57 27.92 11.44 -1.99
N GLY A 58 28.94 12.04 -1.40
CA GLY A 58 29.09 12.19 0.04
C GLY A 58 28.44 13.43 0.65
N SER A 59 28.58 13.44 1.97
CA SER A 59 28.54 14.57 2.91
C SER A 59 27.17 15.15 3.29
N ASP A 60 26.52 14.49 4.24
CA ASP A 60 26.22 15.16 5.52
C ASP A 60 26.93 14.40 6.66
N LYS A 61 27.67 15.14 7.49
CA LYS A 61 28.33 14.64 8.69
C LYS A 61 27.35 14.75 9.86
N GLY A 62 27.11 13.64 10.58
CA GLY A 62 26.69 13.74 11.99
C GLY A 62 25.43 12.99 12.44
N GLY A 63 25.04 11.90 11.79
CA GLY A 63 24.19 10.88 12.43
C GLY A 63 25.00 9.60 12.58
N LEU A 64 25.64 9.39 13.72
CA LEU A 64 26.16 8.06 14.06
C LEU A 64 25.01 7.08 13.90
N TRP A 65 25.19 6.06 13.06
CA TRP A 65 24.30 4.91 13.04
C TRP A 65 24.10 4.48 14.49
N ASN A 66 22.88 4.66 14.99
CA ASN A 66 22.52 4.26 16.32
C ASN A 66 21.81 2.91 16.17
N PRO A 67 22.50 1.77 16.46
CA PRO A 67 21.88 0.46 16.38
C PRO A 67 20.64 0.34 17.27
N ASP A 68 20.54 1.20 18.30
CA ASP A 68 19.44 1.17 19.24
C ASP A 68 18.20 1.91 18.75
N MET A 69 18.27 2.67 17.64
CA MET A 69 17.16 3.43 17.09
C MET A 69 16.28 2.56 16.18
N THR A 70 15.07 2.27 16.64
CA THR A 70 14.04 1.49 15.92
C THR A 70 12.81 2.35 15.63
N PRO A 71 11.93 1.99 14.68
CA PRO A 71 10.72 2.78 14.42
C PRO A 71 9.82 2.94 15.66
N GLU A 72 9.73 1.89 16.50
CA GLU A 72 8.96 1.93 17.75
C GLU A 72 9.51 2.93 18.78
N LYS A 73 10.83 3.16 18.76
CA LYS A 73 11.49 4.12 19.66
C LYS A 73 11.51 5.54 19.06
N ALA A 74 11.21 5.68 17.77
CA ALA A 74 11.12 6.97 17.12
C ALA A 74 9.87 7.73 17.56
N LYS A 75 9.92 9.07 17.49
CA LYS A 75 8.71 9.87 17.68
C LYS A 75 7.72 9.55 16.55
N PRO A 76 6.48 9.13 16.84
CA PRO A 76 5.50 8.85 15.79
C PRO A 76 5.18 10.10 14.95
N LEU A 77 4.82 9.86 13.69
CA LEU A 77 4.29 10.86 12.79
C LEU A 77 2.80 11.06 13.05
N THR A 78 2.43 12.20 13.61
CA THR A 78 1.02 12.61 13.69
C THR A 78 0.48 12.97 12.31
N LEU A 79 -0.57 12.29 11.88
CA LEU A 79 -1.26 12.52 10.61
C LEU A 79 -2.03 13.85 10.65
N SER A 80 -2.18 14.47 9.49
CA SER A 80 -2.98 15.68 9.32
C SER A 80 -4.45 15.31 9.27
N VAL A 81 -5.29 15.99 10.05
CA VAL A 81 -6.74 15.83 10.01
C VAL A 81 -7.27 16.30 8.64
N PRO A 82 -8.10 15.51 7.95
CA PRO A 82 -8.75 15.95 6.71
C PRO A 82 -9.69 17.13 6.98
N THR A 83 -9.79 18.05 6.02
CA THR A 83 -10.67 19.23 6.14
C THR A 83 -12.00 19.07 5.42
N GLY A 84 -12.20 17.95 4.73
CA GLY A 84 -13.46 17.61 4.08
C GLY A 84 -13.51 16.17 3.60
N GLN A 85 -14.64 15.77 3.04
CA GLN A 85 -14.86 14.46 2.44
C GLN A 85 -15.55 14.59 1.08
N LYS A 86 -15.24 13.69 0.16
CA LYS A 86 -15.89 13.58 -1.16
C LYS A 86 -16.01 12.11 -1.54
N GLY A 87 -17.21 11.67 -1.91
CA GLY A 87 -17.43 10.29 -2.35
C GLY A 87 -17.07 9.23 -1.32
N GLY A 88 -17.15 9.56 -0.02
CA GLY A 88 -16.75 8.67 1.07
C GLY A 88 -15.24 8.59 1.33
N ALA A 89 -14.43 9.45 0.68
CA ALA A 89 -13.00 9.56 0.92
C ALA A 89 -12.63 10.94 1.50
N SER A 90 -11.70 10.95 2.45
CA SER A 90 -11.14 12.14 3.09
C SER A 90 -10.38 13.03 2.10
N THR A 91 -10.40 14.34 2.28
CA THR A 91 -9.78 15.32 1.37
C THR A 91 -9.26 16.56 2.11
N GLY A 92 -8.57 17.45 1.38
CA GLY A 92 -8.15 18.75 1.89
C GLY A 92 -6.95 18.69 2.84
N PHE A 93 -6.09 17.69 2.66
CA PHE A 93 -4.79 17.59 3.32
C PHE A 93 -3.82 18.67 2.81
N PRO A 94 -2.87 19.15 3.64
CA PRO A 94 -1.96 20.24 3.24
C PRO A 94 -0.96 19.81 2.16
N HIS A 95 -0.52 20.76 1.32
CA HIS A 95 0.51 20.53 0.30
C HIS A 95 1.93 20.46 0.91
N ASN A 96 2.22 19.38 1.62
CA ASN A 96 3.55 19.09 2.16
C ASN A 96 3.71 17.57 2.36
N ALA A 97 4.93 17.13 2.72
CA ALA A 97 5.23 15.72 2.91
C ALA A 97 4.31 15.02 3.93
N ARG A 98 3.97 15.70 5.04
CA ARG A 98 3.03 15.15 6.03
C ARG A 98 1.64 14.98 5.43
N GLY A 99 1.16 15.95 4.65
CA GLY A 99 -0.12 15.86 3.98
C GLY A 99 -0.18 14.75 2.93
N ALA A 100 0.93 14.48 2.22
CA ALA A 100 1.02 13.35 1.29
C ALA A 100 0.88 12.01 2.01
N VAL A 101 1.63 11.80 3.10
CA VAL A 101 1.52 10.58 3.93
C VAL A 101 0.12 10.47 4.54
N SER A 102 -0.43 11.57 5.04
CA SER A 102 -1.79 11.58 5.60
C SER A 102 -2.82 11.16 4.53
N ALA A 103 -2.77 11.76 3.35
CA ALA A 103 -3.66 11.39 2.26
C ALA A 103 -3.56 9.90 1.90
N ALA A 104 -2.34 9.39 1.74
CA ALA A 104 -2.11 7.97 1.45
C ALA A 104 -2.70 7.04 2.51
N VAL A 105 -2.46 7.32 3.80
CA VAL A 105 -2.98 6.52 4.92
C VAL A 105 -4.50 6.55 4.94
N TYR A 106 -5.12 7.73 4.95
CA TYR A 106 -6.59 7.83 4.97
C TYR A 106 -7.23 7.18 3.74
N PHE A 107 -6.68 7.36 2.54
CA PHE A 107 -7.21 6.70 1.34
C PHE A 107 -7.16 5.19 1.46
N TRP A 108 -6.09 4.64 2.06
CA TRP A 108 -5.93 3.20 2.24
C TRP A 108 -6.86 2.64 3.31
N GLU A 109 -7.02 3.36 4.42
CA GLU A 109 -7.86 2.94 5.54
C GLU A 109 -9.35 2.99 5.22
N GLU A 110 -9.78 4.01 4.47
CA GLU A 110 -11.17 4.23 4.12
C GLU A 110 -11.63 3.42 2.90
N TYR A 111 -10.71 2.87 2.11
CA TYR A 111 -11.04 2.21 0.84
C TYR A 111 -12.03 1.05 1.03
N ALA A 112 -13.09 1.03 0.22
CA ALA A 112 -14.16 0.05 0.35
C ALA A 112 -13.82 -1.28 -0.37
N PHE A 113 -12.94 -2.09 0.23
CA PHE A 113 -12.38 -3.31 -0.37
C PHE A 113 -13.40 -4.36 -0.86
N LEU A 114 -14.63 -4.38 -0.34
CA LEU A 114 -15.69 -5.30 -0.77
C LEU A 114 -16.91 -4.63 -1.41
N ASP A 115 -16.96 -3.31 -1.52
CA ASP A 115 -18.08 -2.61 -2.13
C ASP A 115 -17.59 -1.91 -3.39
N ASP A 116 -17.82 -2.52 -4.56
CA ASP A 116 -17.26 -2.03 -5.82
C ASP A 116 -17.88 -0.69 -6.27
N GLN A 117 -19.09 -0.39 -5.79
CA GLN A 117 -19.76 0.89 -6.07
C GLN A 117 -19.18 2.01 -5.20
N MET A 118 -19.03 1.76 -3.89
CA MET A 118 -18.42 2.72 -2.97
C MET A 118 -16.93 2.92 -3.31
N ALA A 119 -16.19 1.85 -3.58
CA ALA A 119 -14.79 1.93 -4.00
C ALA A 119 -14.63 2.82 -5.23
N ARG A 120 -15.55 2.72 -6.21
CA ARG A 120 -15.51 3.57 -7.40
C ARG A 120 -15.74 5.03 -7.05
N GLN A 121 -16.73 5.33 -6.21
CA GLN A 121 -17.01 6.70 -5.78
C GLN A 121 -15.82 7.33 -5.03
N GLN A 122 -15.16 6.55 -4.17
CA GLN A 122 -13.96 6.97 -3.47
C GLN A 122 -12.82 7.24 -4.45
N LEU A 123 -12.54 6.31 -5.36
CA LEU A 123 -11.48 6.45 -6.37
C LEU A 123 -11.74 7.63 -7.33
N GLU A 124 -12.97 7.85 -7.77
CA GLU A 124 -13.33 9.02 -8.59
C GLU A 124 -13.07 10.35 -7.85
N ALA A 125 -13.14 10.35 -6.52
CA ALA A 125 -12.83 11.52 -5.72
C ALA A 125 -11.32 11.76 -5.56
N VAL A 126 -10.52 10.69 -5.44
CA VAL A 126 -9.11 10.76 -5.02
C VAL A 126 -8.10 10.32 -6.06
N THR A 127 -8.50 9.82 -7.22
CA THR A 127 -7.57 9.45 -8.30
C THR A 127 -7.29 10.65 -9.21
N SER A 128 -6.05 10.76 -9.68
CA SER A 128 -5.64 11.77 -10.66
C SER A 128 -6.32 11.49 -11.99
N PRO A 129 -6.86 12.50 -12.70
CA PRO A 129 -7.37 12.32 -14.06
C PRO A 129 -6.31 11.82 -15.05
N ASP A 130 -5.02 11.99 -14.73
CA ASP A 130 -3.91 11.53 -15.58
C ASP A 130 -3.63 10.01 -15.41
N ALA A 131 -4.17 9.39 -14.35
CA ALA A 131 -4.03 7.96 -14.06
C ALA A 131 -5.03 7.12 -14.88
N THR A 132 -4.87 7.15 -16.20
CA THR A 132 -5.80 6.52 -17.15
C THR A 132 -5.97 5.03 -16.87
N GLY A 133 -7.22 4.59 -16.69
CA GLY A 133 -7.56 3.18 -16.45
C GLY A 133 -7.39 2.70 -15.00
N TYR A 134 -6.78 3.51 -14.11
CA TYR A 134 -6.52 3.11 -12.73
C TYR A 134 -7.79 2.72 -11.97
N ILE A 135 -8.86 3.51 -12.08
CA ILE A 135 -10.12 3.24 -11.39
C ILE A 135 -10.69 1.88 -11.83
N ASP A 136 -10.71 1.60 -13.13
CA ASP A 136 -11.27 0.34 -13.65
C ASP A 136 -10.42 -0.87 -13.26
N GLU A 137 -9.10 -0.72 -13.23
CA GLU A 137 -8.18 -1.73 -12.68
C GLU A 137 -8.49 -2.03 -11.22
N GLN A 138 -8.60 -1.01 -10.37
CA GLN A 138 -8.89 -1.18 -8.95
C GLN A 138 -10.26 -1.79 -8.68
N ILE A 139 -11.27 -1.40 -9.45
CA ILE A 139 -12.58 -2.03 -9.38
C ILE A 139 -12.50 -3.50 -9.81
N SER A 140 -11.72 -3.84 -10.84
CA SER A 140 -11.50 -5.23 -11.23
C SER A 140 -10.93 -6.06 -10.06
N GLU A 141 -9.95 -5.52 -9.32
CA GLU A 141 -9.39 -6.19 -8.13
C GLU A 141 -10.42 -6.39 -7.01
N VAL A 142 -11.28 -5.40 -6.75
CA VAL A 142 -12.41 -5.56 -5.80
C VAL A 142 -13.34 -6.69 -6.25
N ARG A 143 -13.65 -6.77 -7.55
CA ARG A 143 -14.52 -7.83 -8.08
C ARG A 143 -13.89 -9.21 -7.98
N LYS A 144 -12.58 -9.33 -8.24
CA LYS A 144 -11.82 -10.58 -8.04
C LYS A 144 -11.82 -11.01 -6.58
N LEU A 145 -11.63 -10.06 -5.66
CA LEU A 145 -11.73 -10.31 -4.22
C LEU A 145 -13.12 -10.85 -3.86
N ARG A 146 -14.19 -10.23 -4.37
CA ARG A 146 -15.57 -10.70 -4.16
C ARG A 146 -15.79 -12.10 -4.71
N GLU A 147 -15.31 -12.39 -5.92
CA GLU A 147 -15.39 -13.71 -6.52
C GLU A 147 -14.64 -14.76 -5.67
N GLY A 148 -13.43 -14.45 -5.19
CA GLY A 148 -12.66 -15.31 -4.29
C GLY A 148 -13.38 -15.58 -2.96
N ALA A 149 -14.20 -14.63 -2.50
CA ALA A 149 -15.06 -14.78 -1.33
C ALA A 149 -16.42 -15.44 -1.63
N ASN A 150 -16.63 -15.94 -2.86
CA ASN A 150 -17.90 -16.52 -3.32
C ASN A 150 -19.09 -15.55 -3.20
N LEU A 151 -18.85 -14.26 -3.40
CA LEU A 151 -19.85 -13.19 -3.44
C LEU A 151 -20.20 -12.86 -4.90
N PRO A 152 -21.38 -12.27 -5.16
CA PRO A 152 -21.68 -11.70 -6.48
C PRO A 152 -20.59 -10.70 -6.90
N PRO A 153 -20.21 -10.63 -8.18
CA PRO A 153 -19.07 -9.85 -8.63
C PRO A 153 -19.22 -8.34 -8.43
N SER A 154 -20.43 -7.83 -8.15
CA SER A 154 -20.70 -6.42 -7.88
C SER A 154 -21.81 -6.29 -6.82
N GLY A 155 -21.87 -5.14 -6.16
CA GLY A 155 -22.84 -4.79 -5.15
C GLY A 155 -22.21 -4.38 -3.82
N PRO A 156 -23.03 -4.03 -2.82
CA PRO A 156 -22.53 -3.62 -1.52
C PRO A 156 -21.80 -4.76 -0.80
N ALA A 157 -21.04 -4.40 0.23
CA ALA A 157 -20.53 -5.38 1.18
C ALA A 157 -21.70 -6.16 1.83
N PRO A 158 -21.52 -7.46 2.17
CA PRO A 158 -22.52 -8.22 2.90
C PRO A 158 -23.00 -7.51 4.17
N ALA A 159 -24.31 -7.55 4.44
CA ALA A 159 -24.89 -6.86 5.58
C ALA A 159 -24.25 -7.33 6.90
N GLY A 160 -23.79 -6.38 7.71
CA GLY A 160 -23.14 -6.64 9.00
C GLY A 160 -21.67 -7.04 8.92
N LEU A 161 -21.12 -7.30 7.73
CA LEU A 161 -19.68 -7.50 7.55
C LEU A 161 -18.99 -6.14 7.43
N THR A 162 -18.02 -5.86 8.30
CA THR A 162 -17.20 -4.65 8.22
C THR A 162 -15.72 -5.01 8.11
N PHE A 163 -14.95 -4.10 7.54
CA PHE A 163 -13.49 -4.19 7.48
C PHE A 163 -12.90 -2.97 8.16
N THR A 164 -11.89 -3.20 8.99
CA THR A 164 -11.08 -2.14 9.56
C THR A 164 -9.65 -2.35 9.09
N THR A 165 -9.11 -1.36 8.39
CA THR A 165 -7.69 -1.30 8.06
C THR A 165 -7.05 -0.30 9.02
N SER A 166 -5.91 -0.66 9.60
CA SER A 166 -5.13 0.20 10.48
C SER A 166 -3.72 0.28 9.93
N VAL A 167 -3.30 1.46 9.45
CA VAL A 167 -1.91 1.68 9.08
C VAL A 167 -1.13 2.00 10.35
N GLU A 168 -0.11 1.19 10.64
CA GLU A 168 0.68 1.33 11.87
C GLU A 168 1.96 2.12 11.64
N ALA A 169 2.51 2.04 10.44
CA ALA A 169 3.71 2.76 10.06
C ALA A 169 3.71 3.13 8.58
N ALA A 170 4.50 4.16 8.24
CA ALA A 170 4.72 4.57 6.87
C ALA A 170 6.17 5.02 6.64
N THR A 171 6.63 4.89 5.41
CA THR A 171 7.81 5.60 4.89
C THR A 171 7.44 6.25 3.56
N SER A 172 8.11 7.34 3.20
CA SER A 172 7.79 8.05 1.97
C SER A 172 9.01 8.61 1.29
N LYS A 173 8.93 8.73 -0.03
CA LYS A 173 9.95 9.36 -0.85
C LYS A 173 9.31 10.17 -1.96
N SER A 174 9.81 11.38 -2.17
CA SER A 174 9.41 12.16 -3.33
C SER A 174 9.95 11.51 -4.61
N LEU A 175 9.08 11.35 -5.59
CA LEU A 175 9.42 10.96 -6.95
C LEU A 175 9.55 12.22 -7.80
N ILE A 176 10.53 12.27 -8.69
CA ILE A 176 10.84 13.46 -9.49
C ILE A 176 10.97 13.05 -10.96
N ALA A 177 9.98 13.39 -11.78
CA ALA A 177 10.10 13.29 -13.22
C ALA A 177 10.40 14.67 -13.85
N PRO A 178 10.88 14.71 -15.10
CA PRO A 178 11.18 15.99 -15.77
C PRO A 178 9.97 16.92 -15.77
N GLY A 179 10.16 18.13 -15.24
CA GLY A 179 9.13 19.17 -15.15
C GLY A 179 8.34 19.21 -13.84
N ASP A 180 8.52 18.21 -12.95
CA ASP A 180 7.83 18.19 -11.66
C ASP A 180 8.64 18.92 -10.58
N LYS A 181 7.93 19.48 -9.58
CA LYS A 181 8.58 20.06 -8.41
C LYS A 181 8.85 18.97 -7.36
N PRO A 182 10.00 19.02 -6.66
CA PRO A 182 10.24 18.14 -5.53
C PRO A 182 9.10 18.24 -4.51
N GLY A 183 8.63 17.10 -4.05
CA GLY A 183 7.52 16.99 -3.10
C GLY A 183 6.13 16.95 -3.73
N ASP A 184 5.94 17.30 -5.01
CA ASP A 184 4.60 17.25 -5.65
C ASP A 184 4.14 15.83 -5.98
N VAL A 185 5.07 14.87 -6.02
CA VAL A 185 4.76 13.45 -6.19
C VAL A 185 5.53 12.67 -5.15
N VAL A 186 4.81 11.80 -4.43
CA VAL A 186 5.32 11.05 -3.29
C VAL A 186 4.86 9.61 -3.40
N GLN A 187 5.79 8.66 -3.36
CA GLN A 187 5.47 7.28 -3.07
C GLN A 187 5.43 7.11 -1.55
N VAL A 188 4.37 6.48 -1.05
CA VAL A 188 4.17 6.19 0.36
C VAL A 188 4.02 4.69 0.51
N TRP A 189 4.95 4.08 1.22
CA TRP A 189 4.84 2.70 1.70
C TRP A 189 4.16 2.69 3.05
N MET A 190 3.27 1.74 3.25
CA MET A 190 2.45 1.59 4.45
C MET A 190 2.61 0.17 4.98
N HIS A 191 2.76 0.03 6.29
CA HIS A 191 2.62 -1.23 7.00
C HIS A 191 1.28 -1.20 7.74
N TYR A 192 0.47 -2.22 7.53
CA TYR A 192 -0.91 -2.21 7.99
C TYR A 192 -1.40 -3.60 8.37
N ASP A 193 -2.41 -3.57 9.22
CA ASP A 193 -3.26 -4.71 9.53
C ASP A 193 -4.67 -4.47 8.97
N ARG A 194 -5.36 -5.53 8.58
CA ARG A 194 -6.77 -5.49 8.21
C ARG A 194 -7.54 -6.62 8.89
N TYR A 195 -8.65 -6.23 9.51
CA TYR A 195 -9.54 -7.09 10.26
C TYR A 195 -10.91 -7.09 9.60
N ALA A 196 -11.53 -8.27 9.47
CA ALA A 196 -12.96 -8.37 9.25
C ALA A 196 -13.71 -8.46 10.59
N THR A 197 -14.93 -7.95 10.64
CA THR A 197 -15.87 -8.17 11.75
C THR A 197 -17.18 -8.70 11.17
N ALA A 198 -17.60 -9.85 11.67
CA ALA A 198 -18.81 -10.53 11.23
C ALA A 198 -20.08 -9.84 11.77
N PRO A 199 -21.27 -10.11 11.19
CA PRO A 199 -22.53 -9.50 11.61
C PRO A 199 -22.92 -9.72 13.08
N ASP A 200 -22.43 -10.79 13.69
CA ASP A 200 -22.63 -11.11 15.12
C ASP A 200 -21.60 -10.44 16.05
N GLY A 201 -20.71 -9.62 15.48
CA GLY A 201 -19.59 -8.98 16.19
C GLY A 201 -18.37 -9.89 16.37
N GLY A 202 -18.38 -11.10 15.81
CA GLY A 202 -17.23 -12.00 15.81
C GLY A 202 -16.03 -11.39 15.09
N SER A 203 -14.84 -11.55 15.68
CA SER A 203 -13.58 -11.14 15.06
C SER A 203 -13.15 -12.14 13.99
N ASP A 204 -12.45 -11.65 12.97
CA ASP A 204 -11.71 -12.47 12.02
C ASP A 204 -10.70 -13.38 12.73
N ASP A 205 -10.76 -14.68 12.48
CA ASP A 205 -9.83 -15.68 13.01
C ASP A 205 -8.47 -15.66 12.28
N ASP A 206 -8.41 -15.10 11.07
CA ASP A 206 -7.20 -15.03 10.24
C ASP A 206 -7.07 -13.64 9.57
N PRO A 207 -6.92 -12.56 10.36
CA PRO A 207 -6.79 -11.22 9.82
C PRO A 207 -5.51 -11.05 8.99
N LEU A 208 -5.57 -10.15 8.01
CA LEU A 208 -4.44 -9.75 7.18
C LEU A 208 -3.49 -8.89 8.02
N LYS A 209 -2.52 -9.53 8.67
CA LYS A 209 -1.54 -8.86 9.53
C LYS A 209 -0.17 -8.69 8.90
N ASP A 210 0.57 -7.70 9.38
CA ASP A 210 1.95 -7.43 8.97
C ASP A 210 2.11 -7.23 7.46
N GLN A 211 1.11 -6.61 6.84
CA GLN A 211 1.13 -6.36 5.40
C GLN A 211 1.96 -5.12 5.10
N THR A 212 2.50 -5.04 3.89
CA THR A 212 3.22 -3.87 3.41
C THR A 212 2.86 -3.62 1.96
N ASP A 213 2.38 -2.43 1.64
CA ASP A 213 2.00 -2.03 0.28
C ASP A 213 2.32 -0.55 0.03
N ASP A 214 2.26 -0.12 -1.22
CA ASP A 214 2.63 1.23 -1.64
C ASP A 214 1.57 1.91 -2.50
N VAL A 215 1.43 3.22 -2.30
CA VAL A 215 0.67 4.09 -3.22
C VAL A 215 1.53 5.26 -3.66
N ILE A 216 1.27 5.77 -4.86
CA ILE A 216 1.85 7.03 -5.32
C ILE A 216 0.74 8.08 -5.26
N VAL A 217 1.02 9.17 -4.55
CA VAL A 217 0.16 10.36 -4.52
C VAL A 217 0.83 11.52 -5.23
N LYS A 218 0.03 12.29 -5.97
CA LYS A 218 0.42 13.48 -6.74
C LYS A 218 -0.42 14.66 -6.26
N TRP A 219 0.21 15.81 -6.03
CA TRP A 219 -0.49 17.05 -5.77
C TRP A 219 -1.06 17.59 -7.08
N GLN A 220 -2.38 17.72 -7.14
CA GLN A 220 -3.08 18.19 -8.34
C GLN A 220 -4.41 18.84 -7.95
N ASP A 221 -4.72 19.97 -8.58
CA ASP A 221 -5.98 20.70 -8.41
C ASP A 221 -6.34 20.98 -6.94
N GLY A 222 -5.33 21.29 -6.12
CA GLY A 222 -5.49 21.65 -4.71
C GLY A 222 -5.66 20.47 -3.76
N GLY A 223 -5.37 19.24 -4.18
CA GLY A 223 -5.36 18.08 -3.29
C GLY A 223 -4.39 16.98 -3.70
N TRP A 224 -4.11 16.06 -2.79
CA TRP A 224 -3.39 14.82 -3.10
C TRP A 224 -4.30 13.86 -3.84
N LYS A 225 -3.77 13.24 -4.89
CA LYS A 225 -4.46 12.28 -5.75
C LYS A 225 -3.64 11.01 -5.96
N LEU A 226 -4.26 9.84 -5.89
CA LEU A 226 -3.66 8.57 -6.31
C LEU A 226 -3.28 8.62 -7.79
N THR A 227 -2.11 8.07 -8.13
CA THR A 227 -1.67 7.94 -9.53
C THR A 227 -0.88 6.66 -9.75
N ASN A 228 -0.99 6.10 -10.95
CA ASN A 228 -0.14 5.03 -11.46
C ASN A 228 0.58 5.45 -12.76
N GLU A 229 0.69 6.77 -13.02
CA GLU A 229 1.31 7.28 -14.25
C GLU A 229 2.68 6.61 -14.50
N PRO A 230 2.93 6.06 -15.70
CA PRO A 230 4.13 5.25 -15.96
C PRO A 230 5.46 5.94 -15.66
N LYS A 231 5.51 7.28 -15.77
CA LYS A 231 6.72 8.07 -15.46
C LYS A 231 7.11 8.01 -13.97
N TYR A 232 6.14 7.90 -13.07
CA TYR A 232 6.38 7.76 -11.63
C TYR A 232 6.55 6.31 -11.23
N TRP A 233 5.75 5.42 -11.83
CA TRP A 233 5.83 3.98 -11.58
C TRP A 233 7.23 3.41 -11.80
N LYS A 234 7.92 3.88 -12.84
CA LYS A 234 9.30 3.48 -13.17
C LYS A 234 10.36 4.01 -12.19
N GLN A 235 10.02 5.00 -11.36
CA GLN A 235 10.92 5.61 -10.38
C GLN A 235 10.69 5.10 -8.96
N ARG A 236 9.75 4.18 -8.77
CA ARG A 236 9.45 3.62 -7.46
C ARG A 236 10.70 3.07 -6.79
N TYR A 237 10.75 3.26 -5.48
CA TYR A 237 11.72 2.63 -4.60
C TYR A 237 11.03 1.56 -3.76
N PHE A 238 11.82 0.65 -3.20
CA PHE A 238 11.36 -0.48 -2.40
C PHE A 238 12.18 -0.49 -1.09
N PRO A 239 11.61 -0.06 0.05
CA PRO A 239 12.27 -0.15 1.34
C PRO A 239 12.32 -1.60 1.82
N VAL A 240 13.16 -1.87 2.82
CA VAL A 240 13.05 -3.07 3.65
C VAL A 240 11.66 -3.08 4.29
N SER A 241 11.06 -4.26 4.40
CA SER A 241 9.78 -4.43 5.09
C SER A 241 9.83 -3.85 6.50
N TYR A 242 8.72 -3.26 6.93
CA TYR A 242 8.63 -2.72 8.27
C TYR A 242 8.82 -3.84 9.30
N ALA A 243 9.65 -3.56 10.29
CA ALA A 243 9.75 -4.33 11.52
C ALA A 243 9.99 -3.32 12.66
N PRO A 244 9.12 -3.27 13.68
CA PRO A 244 9.10 -2.21 14.69
C PRO A 244 10.37 -2.17 15.55
N ASP A 245 11.07 -3.30 15.67
CA ASP A 245 12.31 -3.49 16.40
C ASP A 245 13.56 -3.48 15.51
N SER A 246 13.40 -3.24 14.20
CA SER A 246 14.50 -3.30 13.24
C SER A 246 15.16 -1.93 13.03
N PRO A 247 16.47 -1.78 13.31
CA PRO A 247 17.18 -0.54 13.00
C PRO A 247 17.29 -0.29 11.48
N TYR A 248 17.18 -1.33 10.65
CA TYR A 248 17.14 -1.19 9.19
C TYR A 248 15.85 -0.52 8.71
N ALA A 249 14.72 -0.81 9.36
CA ALA A 249 13.45 -0.15 9.04
C ALA A 249 13.54 1.36 9.35
N THR A 250 14.13 1.75 10.47
CA THR A 250 14.41 3.17 10.78
C THR A 250 15.30 3.80 9.71
N GLN A 251 16.35 3.10 9.26
CA GLN A 251 17.28 3.60 8.26
C GLN A 251 16.59 3.88 6.92
N ASP A 252 15.60 3.06 6.55
CA ASP A 252 14.76 3.24 5.37
C ASP A 252 13.63 4.27 5.58
N GLY A 253 13.62 4.95 6.74
CA GLY A 253 12.71 6.06 7.03
C GLY A 253 11.33 5.63 7.49
N TRP A 254 11.15 4.36 7.91
CA TRP A 254 9.90 3.95 8.54
C TRP A 254 9.68 4.68 9.86
N VAL A 255 8.49 5.22 10.01
CA VAL A 255 8.01 5.85 11.23
C VAL A 255 6.63 5.31 11.56
N GLN A 256 6.35 5.10 12.84
CA GLN A 256 4.98 4.83 13.28
C GLN A 256 4.08 6.02 12.94
N VAL A 257 2.83 5.75 12.57
CA VAL A 257 1.82 6.79 12.34
C VAL A 257 0.81 6.80 13.47
N GLN A 258 0.26 7.98 13.74
CA GLN A 258 -0.84 8.15 14.68
C GLN A 258 -1.83 9.17 14.13
N HIS A 259 -3.13 8.94 14.30
CA HIS A 259 -4.12 9.98 14.02
C HIS A 259 -3.94 11.14 15.00
N ALA A 260 -4.30 12.34 14.55
CA ALA A 260 -4.47 13.45 15.47
C ALA A 260 -5.77 13.23 16.27
N ASP A 261 -5.69 13.45 17.58
CA ASP A 261 -6.83 13.38 18.50
C ASP A 261 -7.87 14.49 18.23
#